data_AF-A0A0D0BYI6-F1
#
_entry.id   AF-A0A0D0BYI6-F1
#
_cell.length_a   1.000
_cell.length_b   1.000
_cell.length_c   1.000
_cell.angle_alpha   90.00
_cell.angle_beta   90.00
_cell.angle_gamma   90.00
#
_symmetry.space_group_name_H-M   'P 1'
#
loop_
_entity.id
_entity.type
_entity.pdbx_description
1 polymer ?
#
loop_
_entity_poly.entity_id
_entity_poly.type
_entity_poly.pdbx_seq_one_letter_code
_entity_poly.pdbx_strand_id
1 'polypeptide(L)' 'MVSDFVSSNQGWCHSPDGQESAQIVFRAEKVQDGWYTNQDILDQTSWTMDLLERHYPELEHVFVFNNAPRHLK' A
#
# COMPACT_ATOMS: atom_id res chain seq x y z
N MET A 1 6.79 -10.54 4.91
CA MET A 1 7.05 -9.33 4.09
C MET A 1 5.93 -8.33 4.35
N VAL A 2 6.22 -7.05 4.14
CA VAL A 2 5.26 -5.96 4.37
C VAL A 2 5.19 -5.12 3.11
N SER A 3 3.98 -4.80 2.66
CA SER A 3 3.68 -3.77 1.64
C SER A 3 2.88 -2.67 2.32
N ASP A 4 3.21 -1.41 2.08
CA ASP A 4 2.54 -0.26 2.70
C ASP A 4 2.73 1.02 1.87
N PHE A 5 1.86 2.01 2.07
CA PHE A 5 1.97 3.33 1.47
C PHE A 5 2.42 4.37 2.51
N VAL A 6 3.29 5.27 2.07
CA VAL A 6 3.76 6.39 2.88
C VAL A 6 3.60 7.70 2.11
N SER A 7 3.01 8.68 2.78
CA SER A 7 2.82 10.05 2.32
C SER A 7 3.83 10.98 3.01
N SER A 8 4.30 12.01 2.30
CA SER A 8 5.22 13.00 2.88
C SER A 8 4.59 13.79 4.02
N ASN A 9 3.27 14.00 3.97
CA ASN A 9 2.56 14.87 4.89
C ASN A 9 1.96 14.09 6.06
N GLN A 10 1.49 12.87 5.81
CA GLN A 10 0.74 12.06 6.79
C GLN A 10 1.56 10.89 7.36
N GLY A 11 2.71 10.56 6.77
CA GLY A 11 3.43 9.35 7.10
C GLY A 11 2.71 8.12 6.54
N TRP A 12 2.64 7.03 7.32
CA TRP A 12 1.95 5.81 6.90
C TRP A 12 0.47 6.06 6.65
N CYS A 13 -0.07 5.50 5.57
CA CYS A 13 -1.46 5.68 5.17
C CYS A 13 -2.42 4.89 6.08
N HIS A 14 -2.65 5.42 7.29
CA HIS A 14 -3.54 4.87 8.31
C HIS A 14 -4.69 5.85 8.58
N SER A 15 -5.77 5.37 9.20
CA SER A 15 -6.78 6.26 9.76
C SER A 15 -6.20 7.08 10.93
N PRO A 16 -6.79 8.25 11.25
CA PRO A 16 -6.33 9.11 12.35
C PRO A 16 -6.31 8.42 13.72
N ASP A 17 -7.20 7.44 13.93
CA ASP A 17 -7.28 6.62 15.15
C ASP A 17 -6.43 5.33 15.09
N GLY A 18 -5.77 5.07 13.96
CA GLY A 18 -4.91 3.91 13.73
C GLY A 18 -5.64 2.57 13.59
N GLN A 19 -6.97 2.55 13.47
CA GLN A 19 -7.76 1.31 13.34
C GLN A 19 -7.79 0.75 11.91
N GLU A 20 -7.67 1.62 10.90
CA GLU A 20 -7.59 1.25 9.49
C GLU A 20 -6.19 1.53 8.97
N SER A 21 -5.66 0.64 8.15
CA SER A 21 -4.32 0.75 7.59
C SER A 21 -4.28 0.21 6.17
N ALA A 22 -3.47 0.85 5.32
CA ALA A 22 -3.11 0.35 4.00
C ALA A 22 -2.16 -0.86 4.06
N GLN A 23 -1.58 -1.16 5.22
CA GLN A 23 -0.53 -2.16 5.38
C GLN A 23 -1.02 -3.58 5.09
N ILE A 24 -0.25 -4.30 4.27
CA ILE A 24 -0.42 -5.73 4.05
C ILE A 24 0.79 -6.47 4.61
N VAL A 25 0.54 -7.36 5.57
CA VAL A 25 1.53 -8.32 6.07
C VAL A 25 1.26 -9.67 5.43
N PHE A 26 2.23 -10.20 4.70
CA PHE A 26 2.09 -11.47 4.00
C PHE A 26 3.37 -12.29 4.10
N ARG A 27 3.24 -13.62 4.07
CA ARG A 27 4.38 -14.54 4.06
C ARG A 27 4.60 -15.05 2.65
N ALA A 28 5.62 -14.49 2.00
CA ALA A 28 5.94 -14.91 0.65
C ALA A 28 6.53 -16.30 0.63
N GLU A 29 5.79 -17.24 0.05
CA GLU A 29 6.22 -18.57 -0.33
C GLU A 29 5.06 -19.27 -1.03
N LYS A 30 5.36 -20.13 -2.02
CA LYS A 30 4.33 -20.84 -2.80
C LYS A 30 3.43 -21.76 -1.93
N VAL A 31 3.92 -22.20 -0.77
CA VAL A 31 3.20 -23.05 0.20
C VAL A 31 2.60 -22.23 1.35
N GLN A 32 2.86 -20.92 1.40
CA GLN A 32 2.31 -19.99 2.38
C GLN A 32 1.25 -19.10 1.71
N ASP A 33 1.40 -17.77 1.73
CA ASP A 33 0.43 -16.84 1.17
C ASP A 33 0.63 -16.60 -0.34
N GLY A 34 1.57 -17.32 -0.97
CA GLY A 34 1.94 -17.11 -2.36
C GLY A 34 2.92 -15.96 -2.54
N TRP A 35 2.96 -15.39 -3.74
CA TRP A 35 3.72 -14.17 -4.03
C TRP A 35 2.76 -12.99 -4.06
N TYR A 36 3.26 -11.80 -3.71
CA TYR A 36 2.51 -10.56 -3.89
C TYR A 36 2.34 -10.29 -5.38
N THR A 37 1.10 -10.36 -5.86
CA THR A 37 0.75 -10.30 -7.28
C THR A 37 0.35 -8.89 -7.68
N ASN A 38 0.20 -8.68 -8.99
CA ASN A 38 -0.37 -7.43 -9.51
C ASN A 38 -1.81 -7.22 -9.00
N GLN A 39 -2.58 -8.29 -8.77
CA GLN A 39 -3.92 -8.15 -8.23
C GLN A 39 -3.87 -7.63 -6.79
N ASP A 40 -2.94 -8.15 -5.97
CA ASP A 40 -2.78 -7.67 -4.59
C ASP A 40 -2.37 -6.19 -4.55
N ILE A 41 -1.54 -5.73 -5.51
CA ILE A 41 -1.22 -4.31 -5.68
C ILE A 41 -2.48 -3.50 -5.98
N LEU A 42 -3.31 -3.93 -6.94
CA LEU A 42 -4.55 -3.24 -7.29
C LEU A 42 -5.51 -3.18 -6.10
N ASP A 43 -5.68 -4.29 -5.39
CA ASP A 43 -6.58 -4.40 -4.25
C ASP A 43 -6.12 -3.52 -3.09
N GLN A 44 -4.83 -3.57 -2.74
CA GLN A 44 -4.24 -2.68 -1.71
C GLN A 44 -4.39 -1.21 -2.11
N THR A 45 -4.15 -0.88 -3.38
CA THR A 45 -4.26 0.51 -3.86
C THR A 45 -5.68 1.02 -3.80
N SER A 46 -6.66 0.22 -4.25
CA SER A 46 -8.08 0.58 -4.18
C SER A 46 -8.52 0.79 -2.74
N TRP A 47 -8.15 -0.11 -1.84
CA TRP A 47 -8.41 0.05 -0.41
C TRP A 47 -7.78 1.33 0.16
N THR A 48 -6.56 1.65 -0.24
CA THR A 48 -5.87 2.86 0.22
C THR A 48 -6.55 4.12 -0.32
N MET A 49 -7.06 4.11 -1.55
CA MET A 49 -7.86 5.21 -2.10
C MET A 49 -9.12 5.43 -1.26
N ASP A 50 -9.87 4.37 -0.95
CA ASP A 50 -11.09 4.46 -0.13
C ASP A 50 -10.79 4.99 1.29
N LEU A 51 -9.68 4.52 1.89
CA LEU A 51 -9.22 4.96 3.20
C LEU A 51 -8.88 6.46 3.20
N LEU A 52 -8.09 6.91 2.22
CA LEU A 52 -7.65 8.30 2.14
C LEU A 52 -8.79 9.25 1.75
N GLU A 53 -9.73 8.83 0.90
CA GLU A 53 -10.93 9.61 0.58
C GLU A 53 -11.81 9.79 1.83
N ARG A 54 -11.93 8.78 2.68
CA ARG A 54 -12.73 8.85 3.91
C ARG A 54 -12.11 9.74 4.98
N HIS A 55 -10.80 9.62 5.19
CA HIS A 55 -10.11 10.23 6.34
C HIS A 55 -9.39 11.53 6.01
N TYR A 56 -9.07 11.76 4.73
CA TYR A 56 -8.34 12.94 4.24
C TYR A 56 -8.91 13.45 2.90
N PRO A 57 -10.22 13.73 2.81
CA PRO A 57 -10.89 14.11 1.56
C PRO A 57 -10.41 15.46 0.99
N GLU A 58 -9.79 16.30 1.81
CA GLU A 58 -9.30 17.62 1.43
C GLU A 58 -7.95 17.59 0.69
N LEU A 59 -7.30 16.43 0.64
CA LEU A 59 -5.98 16.27 0.05
C LEU A 59 -6.08 15.57 -1.31
N GLU A 60 -5.28 16.04 -2.27
CA GLU A 60 -5.05 15.33 -3.53
C GLU A 60 -3.93 14.29 -3.33
N HIS A 61 -4.24 13.03 -3.64
CA HIS A 61 -3.33 11.90 -3.44
C HIS A 61 -2.77 11.42 -4.78
N VAL A 62 -1.44 11.26 -4.86
CA VAL A 62 -0.76 10.66 -6.01
C VAL A 62 -0.02 9.41 -5.57
N PHE A 63 -0.41 8.26 -6.11
CA PHE A 63 0.20 6.97 -5.85
C PHE A 63 1.34 6.71 -6.84
N VAL A 64 2.52 6.33 -6.33
CA VAL A 64 3.72 6.10 -7.14
C VAL A 64 4.27 4.70 -6.87
N PHE A 65 4.41 3.91 -7.93
CA PHE A 65 5.05 2.59 -7.88
C PHE A 65 6.35 2.65 -8.68
N ASN A 66 7.46 2.34 -8.03
CA ASN A 66 8.74 2.21 -8.70
C ASN A 66 9.01 0.74 -9.06
N ASN A 67 8.69 0.36 -10.29
CA ASN A 67 9.05 -0.95 -10.85
C ASN A 67 10.37 -0.92 -11.64
N ALA A 68 11.22 0.09 -11.43
CA ALA A 68 12.53 0.10 -12.07
C ALA A 68 13.34 -1.12 -11.59
N PRO A 69 13.80 -2.00 -12.50
CA PRO A 69 14.61 -3.14 -12.11
C PRO A 69 15.92 -2.62 -11.50
N ARG A 70 16.17 -2.95 -10.23
CA ARG A 70 17.45 -2.63 -9.57
C ARG A 70 18.59 -3.58 -9.94
N HIS A 71 18.35 -4.52 -10.87
CA HIS A 71 19.41 -5.34 -11.44
C HIS A 71 20.10 -4.57 -12.57
N LEU A 72 20.97 -3.64 -12.19
CA LEU A 72 22.13 -3.36 -13.04
C LEU A 72 22.99 -4.64 -13.01
N LYS A 73 23.36 -5.14 -14.19
CA LYS A 73 24.36 -6.20 -14.33
C LYS A 73 25.67 -5.81 -13.66
#